data_AF-A0A7X8XBS5-F1
#
_entry.id   AF-A0A7X8XBS5-F1
#
_cell.length_a   1.000
_cell.length_b   1.000
_cell.length_c   1.000
_cell.angle_alpha   90.00
_cell.angle_beta   90.00
_cell.angle_gamma   90.00
#
_symmetry.space_group_name_H-M   'P 1'
#
loop_
_entity.id
_entity.type
_entity.pdbx_description
1 polymer ?
#
loop_
_entity_poly.entity_id
_entity_poly.type
_entity_poly.pdbx_seq_one_letter_code
_entity_poly.pdbx_strand_id
1 'polypeptide(L)'
;MPNLFDFLEKHTLQLLAGPWHEGRVTCTETIIAATKEYKNKKYILALNITDSDQQVKFEISGSEPYTRATDLLSKNSIDLSNNCFFDTFTAFQYKWYVMEK
;
A
#
# COMPACT_ATOMS: atom_id res chain seq x y z
N MET A 1 -8.89 -7.38 21.68
CA MET A 1 -7.80 -6.84 20.83
C MET A 1 -8.20 -5.42 20.47
N PRO A 2 -7.41 -4.38 20.79
CA PRO A 2 -7.69 -3.04 20.27
C PRO A 2 -7.67 -3.13 18.74
N ASN A 3 -8.77 -2.72 18.10
CA ASN A 3 -8.91 -2.88 16.66
C ASN A 3 -8.08 -1.76 15.97
N LEU A 4 -7.67 -2.02 14.72
CA LEU A 4 -6.89 -1.09 13.91
C LEU A 4 -7.59 0.28 13.74
N PHE A 5 -8.91 0.35 13.90
CA PHE A 5 -9.71 1.56 13.81
C PHE A 5 -9.63 2.43 15.08
N ASP A 6 -9.59 1.83 16.29
CA ASP A 6 -9.40 2.57 17.56
C ASP A 6 -8.03 3.28 17.64
N PHE A 7 -7.05 2.76 16.89
CA PHE A 7 -5.72 3.36 16.74
C PHE A 7 -5.73 4.57 15.78
N LEU A 8 -6.43 4.43 14.66
CA LEU A 8 -6.55 5.47 13.63
C LEU A 8 -7.46 6.63 14.09
N GLU A 9 -8.46 6.37 14.92
CA GLU A 9 -9.42 7.36 15.41
C GLU A 9 -8.82 8.33 16.45
N LYS A 10 -7.76 7.92 17.16
CA LYS A 10 -7.06 8.77 18.15
C LYS A 10 -5.92 9.61 17.58
N HIS A 11 -5.47 9.35 16.36
CA HIS A 11 -4.21 9.89 15.85
C HIS A 11 -4.39 10.45 14.43
N THR A 12 -5.00 11.64 14.36
CA THR A 12 -4.74 12.62 13.30
C THR A 12 -3.24 12.57 12.97
N LEU A 13 -2.89 12.08 11.77
CA LEU A 13 -1.55 11.65 11.40
C LEU A 13 -0.53 12.81 11.47
N GLN A 14 0.17 12.94 12.60
CA GLN A 14 1.56 13.38 12.60
C GLN A 14 2.41 12.17 12.17
N LEU A 15 2.96 12.23 10.96
CA LEU A 15 3.96 11.30 10.45
C LEU A 15 5.20 11.32 11.35
N LEU A 16 5.23 10.44 12.34
CA LEU A 16 6.37 10.23 13.23
C LEU A 16 7.02 8.89 12.89
N ALA A 17 8.22 8.98 12.33
CA ALA A 17 9.12 7.86 12.13
C ALA A 17 9.38 7.12 13.45
N GLY A 18 9.05 5.82 13.50
CA GLY A 18 9.28 4.92 14.65
C GLY A 18 9.35 3.46 14.19
N PRO A 19 10.03 2.56 14.94
CA PRO A 19 10.91 1.55 14.36
C PRO A 19 10.16 0.41 13.67
N TRP A 20 10.35 0.39 12.35
CA TRP A 20 9.77 -0.54 11.40
C TRP A 20 10.70 -1.74 11.26
N HIS A 21 10.33 -2.91 11.79
CA HIS A 21 11.09 -4.12 11.52
C HIS A 21 10.69 -4.67 10.14
N GLU A 22 11.62 -4.54 9.18
CA GLU A 22 11.69 -5.21 7.87
C GLU A 22 10.73 -4.75 6.74
N GLY A 23 10.17 -3.54 6.79
CA GLY A 23 9.42 -2.96 5.67
C GLY A 23 10.16 -1.81 4.97
N ARG A 24 10.11 -1.73 3.64
CA ARG A 24 10.55 -0.52 2.91
C ARG A 24 9.38 0.45 2.79
N VAL A 25 9.62 1.69 3.19
CA VAL A 25 8.70 2.83 3.01
C VAL A 25 9.17 3.64 1.81
N THR A 26 8.26 3.96 0.91
CA THR A 26 8.50 4.88 -0.20
C THR A 26 7.51 6.02 -0.08
N CYS A 27 8.03 7.23 0.02
CA CYS A 27 7.25 8.45 0.07
C CYS A 27 7.45 9.23 -1.23
N THR A 28 6.35 9.69 -1.80
CA THR A 28 6.34 10.76 -2.80
C THR A 28 5.66 11.97 -2.17
N GLU A 29 5.59 13.10 -2.87
CA GLU A 29 4.86 14.28 -2.41
C GLU A 29 3.35 14.02 -2.28
N THR A 30 2.82 12.96 -2.90
CA THR A 30 1.37 12.71 -2.98
C THR A 30 0.91 11.38 -2.37
N ILE A 31 1.76 10.35 -2.39
CA ILE A 31 1.48 9.00 -1.87
C ILE A 31 2.53 8.59 -0.85
N ILE A 32 2.06 8.01 0.25
CA ILE A 32 2.87 7.26 1.20
C ILE A 32 2.56 5.78 1.03
N ALA A 33 3.58 4.97 0.76
CA ALA A 33 3.44 3.53 0.62
C ALA A 33 4.40 2.78 1.54
N ALA A 34 3.89 1.70 2.12
CA ALA A 34 4.65 0.81 2.97
C ALA A 34 4.49 -0.64 2.52
N THR A 35 5.59 -1.38 2.53
CA THR A 35 5.62 -2.77 2.06
C THR A 35 6.05 -3.75 3.15
N LYS A 36 5.51 -4.97 3.11
CA LYS A 36 5.92 -6.08 3.98
C LYS A 36 5.81 -7.41 3.25
N GLU A 37 6.83 -8.25 3.38
CA GLU A 37 6.79 -9.62 2.86
C GLU A 37 6.50 -10.62 3.99
N TYR A 38 5.56 -11.53 3.77
CA TYR A 38 5.19 -12.56 4.75
C TYR A 38 4.56 -13.77 4.06
N LYS A 39 5.06 -14.97 4.37
CA LYS A 39 4.56 -16.25 3.82
C LYS A 39 4.43 -16.24 2.29
N ASN A 40 5.48 -15.83 1.58
CA ASN A 40 5.53 -15.73 0.11
C ASN A 40 4.52 -14.75 -0.52
N LYS A 41 3.87 -13.90 0.28
CA LYS A 41 3.04 -12.80 -0.19
C LYS A 41 3.70 -11.47 0.12
N LYS A 42 3.44 -10.49 -0.72
CA LYS A 42 3.83 -9.09 -0.50
C LYS A 42 2.60 -8.26 -0.21
N TYR A 43 2.66 -7.50 0.86
CA TYR A 43 1.60 -6.60 1.29
C TYR A 43 2.05 -5.17 1.04
N ILE A 44 1.16 -4.34 0.51
CA ILE A 44 1.38 -2.92 0.30
C ILE A 44 0.23 -2.14 0.91
N LEU A 45 0.53 -1.25 1.86
CA LEU A 45 -0.41 -0.23 2.32
C LEU A 45 -0.02 1.09 1.68
N ALA A 46 -0.93 1.68 0.90
CA ALA A 46 -0.72 2.95 0.22
C ALA A 46 -1.80 3.95 0.63
N LEU A 47 -1.41 5.20 0.88
CA LEU A 47 -2.28 6.30 1.28
C LEU A 47 -1.99 7.51 0.39
N ASN A 48 -3.05 8.05 -0.23
CA ASN A 48 -3.03 9.38 -0.81
C ASN A 48 -3.12 10.41 0.32
N ILE A 49 -2.13 11.29 0.41
CA ILE A 49 -2.08 12.34 1.45
C ILE A 49 -2.53 13.71 0.93
N THR A 50 -3.05 13.75 -0.30
CA THR A 50 -3.55 14.97 -0.96
C THR A 50 -5.08 15.03 -0.96
N ASP A 51 -5.60 16.23 -1.18
CA ASP A 51 -7.02 16.54 -1.35
C ASP A 51 -7.52 16.35 -2.80
N SER A 52 -6.71 15.73 -3.65
CA SER A 52 -7.02 15.48 -5.06
C SER A 52 -6.78 14.02 -5.44
N ASP A 53 -7.39 13.58 -6.54
CA ASP A 53 -7.22 12.22 -7.03
C ASP A 53 -5.80 12.03 -7.61
N GLN A 54 -5.19 10.90 -7.29
CA GLN A 54 -3.82 10.57 -7.69
C GLN A 54 -3.78 9.27 -8.49
N GLN A 55 -3.14 9.30 -9.65
CA GLN A 55 -2.80 8.09 -10.40
C GLN A 55 -1.39 7.66 -10.05
N VAL A 56 -1.25 6.38 -9.66
CA VAL A 56 -0.02 5.86 -9.08
C VAL A 56 0.41 4.64 -9.88
N LYS A 57 1.69 4.62 -10.27
CA LYS A 57 2.35 3.42 -10.79
C LYS A 57 3.08 2.73 -9.64
N PHE A 58 2.76 1.46 -9.41
CA PHE A 58 3.51 0.63 -8.48
C PHE A 58 4.48 -0.24 -9.29
N GLU A 59 5.76 -0.16 -8.95
CA GLU A 59 6.81 -1.04 -9.48
C GLU A 59 7.35 -1.92 -8.36
N ILE A 60 7.25 -3.24 -8.54
CA ILE A 60 7.58 -4.20 -7.50
C ILE A 60 8.93 -4.81 -7.83
N SER A 61 9.93 -4.49 -7.01
CA SER A 61 11.22 -5.16 -7.06
C SER A 61 11.10 -6.59 -6.49
N GLY A 62 11.63 -7.58 -7.20
CA GLY A 62 11.70 -8.98 -6.76
C GLY A 62 12.33 -9.87 -7.83
N SER A 63 12.95 -10.98 -7.42
CA SER A 63 13.55 -11.97 -8.32
C SER A 63 12.51 -12.88 -8.99
N GLU A 64 11.35 -13.05 -8.36
CA GLU A 64 10.22 -13.81 -8.91
C GLU A 64 9.06 -12.87 -9.25
N PRO A 65 8.38 -13.09 -10.38
CA PRO A 65 7.28 -12.22 -10.77
C PRO A 65 6.05 -12.41 -9.88
N TYR A 66 5.42 -11.31 -9.50
CA TYR A 66 4.08 -11.30 -8.95
C TYR A 66 3.10 -11.19 -10.12
N THR A 67 2.02 -11.97 -10.09
CA THR A 67 1.04 -12.02 -11.19
C THR A 67 -0.21 -11.21 -10.89
N ARG A 68 -0.55 -11.02 -9.61
CA ARG A 68 -1.78 -10.34 -9.20
C ARG A 68 -1.59 -9.52 -7.92
N ALA A 69 -2.21 -8.33 -7.90
CA ALA A 69 -2.42 -7.52 -6.70
C ALA A 69 -3.93 -7.48 -6.41
N THR A 70 -4.32 -7.76 -5.18
CA THR A 70 -5.72 -7.68 -4.73
C THR A 70 -5.81 -6.66 -3.61
N ASP A 71 -6.63 -5.63 -3.81
CA ASP A 71 -7.00 -4.72 -2.73
C ASP A 71 -7.91 -5.46 -1.74
N LEU A 72 -7.44 -5.63 -0.52
CA LEU A 72 -8.10 -6.35 0.55
C LEU A 72 -9.39 -5.65 1.02
N LEU A 73 -9.53 -4.35 0.78
CA LEU A 73 -10.69 -3.57 1.21
C LEU A 73 -11.84 -3.68 0.20
N SER A 74 -11.54 -3.42 -1.08
CA SER A 74 -12.54 -3.50 -2.16
C SER A 74 -12.73 -4.90 -2.75
N LYS A 75 -11.78 -5.81 -2.51
CA LYS A 75 -11.65 -7.12 -3.17
C LYS A 75 -11.43 -7.03 -4.68
N ASN A 76 -11.10 -5.84 -5.21
CA ASN A 76 -10.72 -5.68 -6.61
C ASN A 76 -9.33 -6.24 -6.83
N SER A 77 -9.18 -7.02 -7.90
CA SER A 77 -7.89 -7.57 -8.33
C SER A 77 -7.42 -6.86 -9.60
N ILE A 78 -6.11 -6.63 -9.65
CA ILE A 78 -5.40 -6.02 -10.77
C ILE A 78 -4.32 -7.03 -11.19
N ASP A 79 -4.33 -7.43 -12.46
CA ASP A 79 -3.29 -8.28 -13.01
C ASP A 79 -2.03 -7.43 -13.26
N LEU A 80 -0.86 -7.99 -12.93
CA LEU A 80 0.42 -7.30 -13.07
C LEU A 80 1.02 -7.58 -14.45
N SER A 81 1.56 -6.54 -15.07
CA SER A 81 2.39 -6.65 -16.26
C SER A 81 3.82 -6.25 -15.89
N ASN A 82 4.81 -7.11 -16.10
CA ASN A 82 6.21 -6.83 -15.78
C ASN A 82 6.44 -6.34 -14.33
N ASN A 83 5.80 -6.98 -13.34
CA ASN A 83 5.84 -6.57 -11.93
C ASN A 83 5.40 -5.13 -11.66
N CYS A 84 4.56 -4.56 -12.53
CA CYS A 84 3.97 -3.26 -12.32
C CYS A 84 2.46 -3.25 -12.54
N PHE A 85 1.80 -2.30 -11.88
CA PHE A 85 0.39 -2.01 -12.09
C PHE A 85 0.12 -0.51 -11.82
N PHE A 86 -1.01 -0.03 -12.33
CA PHE A 86 -1.49 1.33 -12.11
C PHE A 86 -2.76 1.27 -11.28
N ASP A 87 -2.94 2.21 -10.37
CA ASP A 87 -4.20 2.39 -9.66
C ASP A 87 -4.46 3.89 -9.40
N THR A 88 -5.73 4.22 -9.20
CA THR A 88 -6.20 5.58 -8.86
C THR A 88 -6.63 5.61 -7.40
N PHE A 89 -6.18 6.63 -6.68
CA PHE A 89 -6.60 6.93 -5.32
C PHE A 89 -7.43 8.19 -5.33
N THR A 90 -8.62 8.16 -4.73
CA THR A 90 -9.34 9.41 -4.46
C THR A 90 -8.63 10.20 -3.36
N ALA A 91 -8.96 11.49 -3.21
CA ALA A 91 -8.48 12.33 -2.12
C ALA A 91 -8.53 11.60 -0.75
N PHE A 92 -7.41 11.62 -0.02
CA PHE A 92 -7.22 10.97 1.29
C PHE A 92 -7.52 9.46 1.37
N GLN A 93 -7.66 8.77 0.24
CA GLN A 93 -7.94 7.33 0.22
C GLN A 93 -6.70 6.52 0.58
N TYR A 94 -6.91 5.43 1.32
CA TYR A 94 -5.94 4.36 1.46
C TYR A 94 -6.43 3.06 0.83
N LYS A 95 -5.49 2.25 0.36
CA LYS A 95 -5.73 0.90 -0.19
C LYS A 95 -4.70 -0.07 0.38
N TRP A 96 -5.10 -1.32 0.57
CA TRP A 96 -4.22 -2.35 1.10
C TRP A 96 -4.18 -3.53 0.15
N TYR A 97 -3.07 -3.66 -0.58
CA TYR A 97 -2.88 -4.75 -1.52
C TYR A 97 -2.21 -5.95 -0.86
N VAL A 98 -2.63 -7.14 -1.29
CA VAL A 98 -1.86 -8.37 -1.19
C VAL A 98 -1.47 -8.82 -2.59
N MET A 99 -0.22 -9.25 -2.76
CA MET A 99 0.31 -9.75 -4.01
C MET A 99 0.60 -11.23 -3.95
N GLU A 100 0.25 -11.90 -5.03
CA GLU A 100 0.41 -13.34 -5.21
C GLU A 100 1.33 -13.61 -6.41
N LYS A 101 2.12 -14.68 -6.31
CA LYS A 101 2.99 -15.19 -7.38
C LYS A 101 2.16 -16.04 -8.33
#